data_AF-A0AAV1KXL2-F1
#
_entry.id   AF-A0AAV1KXL2-F1
#
_cell.length_a   1.000
_cell.length_b   1.000
_cell.length_c   1.000
_cell.angle_alpha   90.00
_cell.angle_beta   90.00
_cell.angle_gamma   90.00
#
_symmetry.space_group_name_H-M   'P 1'
#
loop_
_entity.id
_entity.type
_entity.pdbx_description
1 polymer ?
#
loop_
_entity_poly.entity_id
_entity_poly.type
_entity_poly.pdbx_seq_one_letter_code
_entity_poly.pdbx_strand_id
1 'polypeptide(L)'
;MALKKKPESWKTQCVIPLLKLDKPPEDPNSYRPISLSSCIGKLNENMIKMRFEYYVEANNIIPRVQYGFRRGRSCVDSLISLLSYLKYANNNNKSSVCVFLDVQGAFDNIDPGILVQVLSDTGIPGIFCHWLFLFLTDRTLYIRHTNILHDPRKVSYCSYHKPIITTIESTDGECTDEVYNELDGLNDVQ
;
A
#
# COMPACT_ATOMS: atom_id res chain seq x y z
N MET A 1 -3.41 10.96 22.44
CA MET A 1 -3.75 12.38 22.14
C MET A 1 -3.24 12.87 20.78
N ALA A 2 -2.16 12.30 20.20
CA ALA A 2 -1.51 12.81 18.97
C ALA A 2 -2.15 12.47 17.60
N LEU A 3 -3.23 11.67 17.55
CA LEU A 3 -3.83 11.20 16.28
C LEU A 3 -5.08 11.99 15.83
N LYS A 4 -5.58 12.92 16.64
CA LYS A 4 -6.90 13.54 16.40
C LYS A 4 -6.91 14.70 15.39
N LYS A 5 -5.77 15.36 15.12
CA LYS A 5 -5.72 16.50 14.18
C LYS A 5 -4.31 16.72 13.63
N LYS A 6 -4.20 16.81 12.30
CA LYS A 6 -2.95 17.18 11.60
C LYS A 6 -2.88 18.70 11.43
N PRO A 7 -1.72 19.36 11.63
CA PRO A 7 -1.54 20.74 11.22
C PRO A 7 -1.83 20.93 9.72
N GLU A 8 -2.45 22.05 9.37
CA GLU A 8 -2.83 22.35 7.98
C GLU A 8 -1.61 22.39 7.05
N SER A 9 -0.47 22.88 7.56
CA SER A 9 0.80 22.90 6.85
C SER A 9 1.30 21.51 6.43
N TRP A 10 0.84 20.43 7.09
CA TRP A 10 1.20 19.06 6.71
C TRP A 10 0.20 18.42 5.74
N LYS A 11 -0.93 19.07 5.46
CA LYS A 11 -1.90 18.66 4.44
C LYS A 11 -1.59 19.26 3.07
N THR A 12 -0.73 20.27 3.05
CA THR A 12 -0.21 20.90 1.83
C THR A 12 0.93 20.09 1.23
N GLN A 13 0.89 19.88 -0.09
CA GLN A 13 1.95 19.24 -0.85
C GLN A 13 2.29 20.02 -2.12
N CYS A 14 3.57 20.01 -2.49
CA CYS A 14 4.06 20.58 -3.75
C CYS A 14 4.35 19.45 -4.74
N VAL A 15 3.63 19.41 -5.85
CA VAL A 15 3.80 18.44 -6.93
C VAL A 15 4.75 19.02 -7.97
N ILE A 16 5.85 18.31 -8.21
CA ILE A 16 6.82 18.62 -9.25
C ILE A 16 6.72 17.54 -10.33
N PRO A 17 6.24 17.87 -11.54
CA PRO A 17 6.21 16.91 -12.64
C PRO A 17 7.63 16.74 -13.20
N LEU A 18 8.12 15.51 -13.23
CA LEU A 18 9.40 15.15 -13.86
C LEU A 18 9.16 14.42 -15.17
N LEU A 19 9.76 14.91 -16.26
CA LEU A 19 9.67 14.26 -17.56
C LEU A 19 10.38 12.90 -17.52
N LYS A 20 9.72 11.85 -18.04
CA LYS A 20 10.32 10.54 -18.27
C LYS A 20 11.38 10.67 -19.38
N LEU A 21 12.51 9.98 -19.22
CA LEU A 21 13.54 9.89 -20.26
C LEU A 21 12.90 9.42 -21.57
N ASP A 22 13.31 10.05 -22.68
CA ASP A 22 12.91 9.72 -24.06
C ASP A 22 11.40 9.78 -24.35
N LYS A 23 10.65 10.61 -23.62
CA LYS A 23 9.21 10.82 -23.86
C LYS A 23 8.88 12.24 -24.32
N PRO A 24 7.84 12.43 -25.16
CA PRO A 24 7.46 13.73 -25.68
C PRO A 24 6.96 14.65 -24.54
N PRO A 25 7.49 15.88 -24.40
CA PRO A 25 7.08 16.82 -23.36
C PRO A 25 5.65 17.35 -23.55
N GLU A 26 5.05 17.17 -24.74
CA GLU A 26 3.69 17.61 -25.03
C GLU A 26 2.62 16.69 -24.41
N ASP A 27 2.97 15.44 -24.09
CA ASP A 27 2.05 14.47 -23.48
C ASP A 27 2.11 14.54 -21.94
N PRO A 28 1.01 14.87 -21.24
CA PRO A 28 0.95 14.84 -19.78
C PRO A 28 1.36 13.49 -19.17
N ASN A 29 1.11 12.38 -19.87
CA ASN A 29 1.48 11.04 -19.40
C ASN A 29 2.99 10.77 -19.44
N SER A 30 3.75 11.65 -20.09
CA SER A 30 5.20 11.63 -20.09
C SER A 30 5.80 12.07 -18.76
N TYR A 31 5.02 12.69 -17.88
CA TYR A 31 5.52 13.17 -16.59
C TYR A 31 5.26 12.18 -15.44
N ARG A 32 6.15 12.21 -14.46
CA ARG A 32 5.99 11.57 -13.14
C ARG A 32 5.74 12.66 -12.11
N PRO A 33 4.55 12.73 -11.49
CA PRO A 33 4.31 13.70 -10.42
C PRO A 33 5.05 13.28 -9.15
N ILE A 34 5.99 14.10 -8.68
CA ILE A 34 6.62 13.93 -7.36
C ILE A 34 5.96 14.85 -6.36
N SER A 35 5.35 14.28 -5.33
CA SER A 35 4.73 15.05 -4.24
C SER A 35 5.71 15.28 -3.09
N LEU A 36 6.03 16.54 -2.85
CA LEU A 36 6.82 17.02 -1.72
C LEU A 36 5.88 17.42 -0.59
N SER A 37 5.86 16.62 0.48
CA SER A 37 5.17 16.91 1.73
C SER A 37 6.15 17.42 2.81
N SER A 38 5.61 17.99 3.88
CA SER A 38 6.38 18.46 5.05
C SER A 38 7.26 17.35 5.62
N CYS A 39 8.54 17.65 5.90
CA CYS A 39 9.48 16.70 6.53
C CYS A 39 8.98 16.21 7.89
N ILE A 40 8.40 17.10 8.70
CA ILE A 40 7.82 16.75 10.01
C ILE A 40 6.57 15.89 9.82
N GLY A 41 5.76 16.19 8.80
CA GLY A 41 4.64 15.35 8.39
C GLY A 41 5.06 13.93 8.05
N LYS A 42 6.09 13.77 7.20
CA LYS A 42 6.68 12.46 6.84
C LYS A 42 7.22 11.71 8.05
N LEU A 43 7.84 12.40 9.01
CA LEU A 43 8.32 11.78 10.24
C LEU A 43 7.16 11.23 11.07
N ASN A 44 6.09 12.01 11.24
CA ASN A 44 4.88 11.58 11.94
C ASN A 44 4.25 10.35 11.26
N GLU A 45 4.13 10.40 9.94
CA GLU A 45 3.62 9.31 9.10
C GLU A 45 4.44 8.03 9.29
N ASN A 46 5.78 8.14 9.29
CA ASN A 46 6.66 7.01 9.51
C ASN A 46 6.53 6.41 10.91
N MET A 47 6.42 7.25 11.95
CA MET A 47 6.20 6.76 13.32
C MET A 47 4.89 5.99 13.46
N ILE A 48 3.83 6.46 12.81
CA ILE A 48 2.52 5.80 12.84
C ILE A 48 2.55 4.50 12.03
N LYS A 49 3.18 4.51 10.85
CA LYS A 49 3.42 3.32 10.03
C LYS A 49 4.11 2.22 10.83
N MET A 50 5.20 2.52 11.53
CA MET A 50 5.94 1.52 12.32
C MET A 50 5.08 0.90 13.43
N ARG A 51 4.23 1.70 14.09
CA ARG A 51 3.32 1.20 15.13
C ARG A 51 2.20 0.34 14.54
N PHE A 52 1.70 0.74 13.38
CA PHE A 52 0.68 0.01 12.65
C PHE A 52 1.20 -1.34 12.16
N GLU A 53 2.38 -1.38 11.54
CA GLU A 53 3.04 -2.64 11.13
C GLU A 53 3.23 -3.58 12.32
N TYR A 54 3.71 -3.07 13.45
CA TYR A 54 3.85 -3.87 14.67
C TYR A 54 2.51 -4.45 15.13
N TYR A 55 1.45 -3.64 15.15
CA TYR A 55 0.12 -4.07 15.57
C TYR A 55 -0.44 -5.19 14.67
N VAL A 56 -0.35 -4.99 13.36
CA VAL A 56 -0.87 -5.93 12.36
C VAL A 56 -0.13 -7.27 12.39
N GLU A 57 1.20 -7.24 12.57
CA GLU A 57 2.00 -8.46 12.74
C GLU A 57 1.70 -9.16 14.06
N ALA A 58 1.60 -8.43 15.17
CA ALA A 58 1.33 -9.00 16.49
C ALA A 58 -0.04 -9.69 16.59
N ASN A 59 -1.02 -9.23 15.79
CA ASN A 59 -2.37 -9.79 15.75
C ASN A 59 -2.59 -10.73 14.55
N ASN A 60 -1.55 -11.05 13.75
CA ASN A 60 -1.65 -11.87 12.54
C ASN A 60 -2.77 -11.43 11.57
N ILE A 61 -3.01 -10.13 11.44
CA ILE A 61 -4.08 -9.59 10.59
C ILE A 61 -3.76 -9.77 9.09
N ILE A 62 -2.46 -9.70 8.71
CA ILE A 62 -2.04 -9.89 7.32
C ILE A 62 -1.78 -11.38 7.00
N PRO A 63 -2.34 -11.91 5.88
CA PRO A 63 -2.08 -13.26 5.41
C PRO A 63 -0.58 -13.58 5.25
N ARG A 64 -0.20 -14.82 5.53
CA ARG A 64 1.21 -15.28 5.42
C ARG A 64 1.75 -15.25 4.00
N VAL A 65 0.87 -15.32 3.00
CA VAL A 65 1.17 -15.23 1.56
C VAL A 65 1.50 -13.82 1.08
N GLN A 66 1.28 -12.79 1.90
CA GLN A 66 1.61 -11.43 1.53
C GLN A 66 3.11 -11.16 1.75
N TYR A 67 3.86 -11.14 0.65
CA TYR A 67 5.29 -10.84 0.65
C TYR A 67 5.60 -9.37 0.38
N GLY A 68 4.77 -8.71 -0.43
CA GLY A 68 4.97 -7.31 -0.80
C GLY A 68 4.78 -6.38 0.41
N PHE A 69 5.67 -5.38 0.52
CA PHE A 69 5.54 -4.27 1.49
C PHE A 69 5.40 -4.72 2.95
N ARG A 70 5.90 -5.91 3.27
CA ARG A 70 5.93 -6.51 4.60
C ARG A 70 7.37 -6.61 5.10
N ARG A 71 7.61 -6.19 6.34
CA ARG A 71 8.97 -6.20 6.90
C ARG A 71 9.49 -7.63 7.02
N GLY A 72 10.71 -7.87 6.57
CA GLY A 72 11.35 -9.19 6.63
C GLY A 72 10.86 -10.17 5.54
N ARG A 73 10.11 -9.69 4.55
CA ARG A 73 9.74 -10.46 3.35
C ARG A 73 10.29 -9.75 2.11
N SER A 74 10.60 -10.54 1.08
CA SER A 74 11.15 -10.08 -0.18
C SER A 74 10.44 -10.72 -1.38
N CYS A 75 10.67 -10.16 -2.56
CA CYS A 75 10.20 -10.76 -3.81
C CYS A 75 10.81 -12.16 -4.05
N VAL A 76 12.01 -12.41 -3.51
CA VAL A 76 12.67 -13.70 -3.60
C VAL A 76 11.90 -14.75 -2.79
N ASP A 77 11.42 -14.39 -1.60
CA ASP A 77 10.61 -15.30 -0.77
C ASP A 77 9.31 -15.70 -1.47
N SER A 78 8.66 -14.74 -2.14
CA SER A 78 7.46 -15.00 -2.95
C SER A 78 7.75 -15.97 -4.11
N LEU A 79 8.85 -15.76 -4.82
CA LEU A 79 9.26 -16.62 -5.92
C LEU A 79 9.59 -18.04 -5.43
N ILE A 80 10.31 -18.17 -4.31
CA ILE A 80 10.63 -19.46 -3.71
C ILE A 80 9.35 -20.19 -3.32
N SER A 81 8.39 -19.52 -2.69
CA SER A 81 7.10 -20.12 -2.33
C SER A 81 6.35 -20.65 -3.56
N LEU A 82 6.26 -19.85 -4.64
CA LEU A 82 5.64 -20.26 -5.90
C LEU A 82 6.34 -21.47 -6.52
N LEU A 83 7.67 -21.45 -6.60
CA LEU A 83 8.45 -22.54 -7.17
C LEU A 83 8.33 -23.83 -6.34
N SER A 84 8.28 -23.72 -5.01
CA SER A 84 8.05 -24.86 -4.12
C SER A 84 6.68 -25.49 -4.37
N TYR A 85 5.63 -24.67 -4.53
CA TYR A 85 4.29 -25.15 -4.85
C TYR A 85 4.26 -25.89 -6.20
N LEU A 86 4.85 -25.30 -7.24
CA LEU A 86 4.92 -25.92 -8.57
C LEU A 86 5.70 -27.24 -8.56
N LYS A 87 6.82 -27.30 -7.85
CA LYS A 87 7.61 -28.52 -7.68
C LYS A 87 6.83 -29.60 -6.94
N TYR A 88 6.13 -29.23 -5.87
CA TYR A 88 5.31 -30.16 -5.09
C TYR A 88 4.18 -30.75 -5.95
N ALA A 89 3.45 -29.92 -6.70
CA ALA A 89 2.40 -30.39 -7.59
C ALA A 89 2.95 -31.32 -8.69
N ASN A 90 4.09 -30.95 -9.30
CA ASN A 90 4.75 -31.77 -10.31
C ASN A 90 5.18 -33.15 -9.77
N ASN A 91 5.76 -33.18 -8.56
CA ASN A 91 6.16 -34.44 -7.90
C ASN A 91 4.97 -35.35 -7.59
N ASN A 92 3.78 -34.77 -7.40
CA ASN A 92 2.54 -35.50 -7.16
C ASN A 92 1.74 -35.77 -8.45
N ASN A 93 2.35 -35.62 -9.63
CA ASN A 93 1.71 -35.77 -10.94
C ASN A 93 0.45 -34.91 -11.12
N LYS A 94 0.37 -33.76 -10.44
CA LYS A 94 -0.71 -32.78 -10.59
C LYS A 94 -0.32 -31.71 -11.60
N SER A 95 -1.23 -31.36 -12.50
CA SER A 95 -1.06 -30.19 -13.37
C SER A 95 -1.25 -28.90 -12.57
N SER A 96 -0.40 -27.91 -12.80
CA SER A 96 -0.48 -26.59 -12.15
C SER A 96 -0.75 -25.50 -13.17
N VAL A 97 -1.57 -24.52 -12.79
CA VAL A 97 -1.86 -23.32 -13.59
C VAL A 97 -1.57 -22.10 -12.71
N CYS A 98 -0.82 -21.14 -13.23
CA CYS A 98 -0.56 -19.87 -12.56
C CYS A 98 -1.31 -18.75 -13.26
N VAL A 99 -2.04 -17.94 -12.49
CA VAL A 99 -2.71 -16.73 -12.98
C VAL A 99 -2.03 -15.53 -12.34
N PHE A 100 -1.56 -14.59 -13.16
CA PHE A 100 -0.94 -13.35 -12.72
C PHE A 100 -1.92 -12.20 -12.96
N LEU A 101 -2.29 -11.50 -11.89
CA LEU A 101 -3.19 -10.35 -11.92
C LEU A 101 -2.40 -9.08 -11.62
N ASP A 102 -2.58 -8.05 -12.44
CA ASP A 102 -2.01 -6.72 -12.23
C ASP A 102 -3.13 -5.67 -12.27
N VAL A 103 -3.26 -4.91 -11.19
CA VAL A 103 -4.33 -3.91 -11.03
C VAL A 103 -3.81 -2.56 -11.52
N GLN A 104 -4.39 -2.07 -12.61
CA GLN A 104 -4.01 -0.77 -13.15
C GLN A 104 -4.36 0.35 -12.16
N GLY A 105 -3.33 1.07 -11.72
CA GLY A 105 -3.50 2.27 -10.90
C GLY A 105 -4.14 2.01 -9.52
N ALA A 106 -3.84 0.86 -8.89
CA ALA A 106 -4.40 0.47 -7.59
C ALA A 106 -4.45 1.64 -6.58
N PHE A 107 -3.31 2.30 -6.34
CA PHE A 107 -3.21 3.43 -5.41
C PHE A 107 -3.95 4.70 -5.83
N ASP A 108 -4.13 4.90 -7.13
CA ASP A 108 -4.78 6.11 -7.65
C ASP A 108 -6.31 6.01 -7.53
N ASN A 109 -6.84 4.78 -7.43
CA ASN A 109 -8.27 4.46 -7.44
C ASN A 109 -8.86 4.09 -6.07
N ILE A 110 -8.08 4.24 -4.99
CA ILE A 110 -8.54 3.89 -3.64
C ILE A 110 -9.55 4.91 -3.13
N ASP A 111 -10.76 4.46 -2.81
CA ASP A 111 -11.72 5.26 -2.04
C ASP A 111 -11.42 5.17 -0.54
N PRO A 112 -11.14 6.28 0.16
CA PRO A 112 -10.82 6.23 1.58
C PRO A 112 -11.97 5.77 2.49
N GLY A 113 -13.22 5.93 2.04
CA GLY A 113 -14.38 5.45 2.78
C GLY A 113 -14.43 3.92 2.76
N ILE A 114 -14.29 3.32 1.57
CA ILE A 114 -14.21 1.87 1.41
C ILE A 114 -13.00 1.31 2.15
N LEU A 115 -11.83 1.94 2.01
CA LEU A 115 -10.62 1.51 2.74
C LEU A 115 -10.84 1.50 4.25
N VAL A 116 -11.43 2.55 4.81
CA VAL A 116 -11.72 2.62 6.26
C VAL A 116 -12.70 1.55 6.71
N GLN A 117 -13.66 1.21 5.86
CA GLN A 117 -14.61 0.14 6.13
C GLN A 117 -13.89 -1.22 6.20
N VAL A 118 -13.11 -1.58 5.16
CA VAL A 118 -12.31 -2.82 5.12
C VAL A 118 -11.37 -2.92 6.33
N LEU A 119 -10.71 -1.82 6.71
CA LEU A 119 -9.84 -1.78 7.88
C LEU A 119 -10.60 -2.03 9.18
N SER A 120 -11.80 -1.49 9.29
CA SER A 120 -12.62 -1.68 10.48
C SER A 120 -13.13 -3.12 10.58
N ASP A 121 -13.48 -3.73 9.45
CA ASP A 121 -13.96 -5.11 9.37
C ASP A 121 -12.83 -6.13 9.66
N THR A 122 -11.57 -5.81 9.34
CA THR A 122 -10.37 -6.61 9.68
C THR A 122 -9.91 -6.47 11.13
N GLY A 123 -10.64 -5.72 11.96
CA GLY A 123 -10.36 -5.58 13.39
C GLY A 123 -9.31 -4.52 13.74
N ILE A 124 -8.97 -3.62 12.82
CA ILE A 124 -8.04 -2.52 13.11
C ILE A 124 -8.72 -1.48 14.02
N PRO A 125 -8.02 -0.93 15.03
CA PRO A 125 -8.63 0.00 15.96
C PRO A 125 -9.14 1.26 15.23
N GLY A 126 -10.39 1.66 15.52
CA GLY A 126 -11.03 2.80 14.84
C GLY A 126 -10.27 4.13 14.94
N ILE A 127 -9.39 4.30 15.94
CA ILE A 127 -8.49 5.46 16.01
C ILE A 127 -7.47 5.49 14.85
N PHE A 128 -6.98 4.34 14.41
CA PHE A 128 -6.12 4.22 13.23
C PHE A 128 -6.91 4.44 11.96
N CYS A 129 -8.09 3.84 11.83
CA CYS A 129 -8.96 4.03 10.67
C CYS A 129 -9.33 5.52 10.50
N HIS A 130 -9.71 6.19 11.58
CA HIS A 130 -10.00 7.63 11.56
C HIS A 130 -8.77 8.48 11.21
N TRP A 131 -7.60 8.14 11.76
CA TRP A 131 -6.37 8.85 11.40
C TRP A 131 -6.03 8.66 9.92
N LEU A 132 -6.20 7.45 9.38
CA LEU A 132 -5.93 7.14 7.97
C LEU A 132 -6.90 7.88 7.06
N PHE A 133 -8.18 7.95 7.42
CA PHE A 133 -9.16 8.76 6.71
C PHE A 133 -8.71 10.22 6.60
N LEU A 134 -8.42 10.87 7.74
CA LEU A 134 -7.93 12.25 7.80
C LEU A 134 -6.57 12.43 7.10
N PHE A 135 -5.79 11.36 7.00
CA PHE A 135 -4.53 11.37 6.28
C PHE A 135 -4.75 11.40 4.78
N LEU A 136 -5.73 10.67 4.25
CA LEU A 136 -6.00 10.56 2.82
C LEU A 136 -6.88 11.70 2.27
N THR A 137 -7.69 12.34 3.13
CA THR A 137 -8.63 13.39 2.74
C THR A 137 -8.11 14.81 2.98
N ASP A 138 -8.83 15.79 2.42
CA ASP A 138 -8.63 17.24 2.63
C ASP A 138 -7.20 17.73 2.35
N ARG A 139 -6.67 17.41 1.17
CA ARG A 139 -5.32 17.84 0.77
C ARG A 139 -5.36 19.06 -0.13
N THR A 140 -4.34 19.90 0.03
CA THR A 140 -4.09 21.04 -0.87
C THR A 140 -2.82 20.77 -1.66
N LEU A 141 -2.93 20.74 -2.99
CA LEU A 141 -1.81 20.53 -3.89
C LEU A 141 -1.43 21.84 -4.57
N TYR A 142 -0.14 22.09 -4.66
CA TYR A 142 0.45 23.14 -5.49
C TYR A 142 1.27 22.48 -6.58
N ILE A 143 1.14 22.92 -7.83
CA ILE A 143 1.98 22.39 -8.91
C ILE A 143 3.12 23.38 -9.14
N ARG A 144 4.35 22.88 -9.17
CA ARG A 144 5.53 23.68 -9.50
C ARG A 144 6.18 23.13 -10.77
N HIS A 145 6.20 23.94 -11.84
CA HIS A 145 6.85 23.61 -13.10
C HIS A 145 7.88 24.69 -13.45
N THR A 146 9.16 24.32 -13.61
CA THR A 146 10.24 25.20 -14.09
C THR A 146 10.22 26.63 -13.50
N ASN A 147 10.12 26.74 -12.17
CA ASN A 147 10.02 27.97 -11.36
C ASN A 147 8.67 28.71 -11.32
N ILE A 148 7.66 28.24 -12.04
CA ILE A 148 6.29 28.74 -11.94
C ILE A 148 5.55 27.94 -10.88
N LEU A 149 4.97 28.63 -9.91
CA LEU A 149 4.04 28.05 -8.95
C LEU A 149 2.61 28.31 -9.44
N HIS A 150 1.87 27.24 -9.70
CA HIS A 150 0.46 27.33 -10.05
C HIS A 150 -0.42 27.46 -8.80
N ASP A 151 -1.62 27.99 -8.99
CA ASP A 151 -2.59 28.15 -7.92
C ASP A 151 -2.92 26.84 -7.20
N PRO A 152 -3.17 26.90 -5.87
CA PRO A 152 -3.53 25.73 -5.10
C PRO A 152 -4.80 25.08 -5.63
N ARG A 153 -4.75 23.77 -5.81
CA ARG A 153 -5.92 22.94 -6.05
C ARG A 153 -6.22 22.12 -4.80
N LYS A 154 -7.42 22.26 -4.28
CA LYS A 154 -7.94 21.33 -3.27
C LYS A 154 -8.28 20.02 -3.96
N VAL A 155 -7.85 18.92 -3.37
CA VAL A 155 -8.13 17.58 -3.88
C VAL A 155 -8.75 16.79 -2.75
N SER A 156 -9.86 16.13 -3.05
CA SER A 156 -10.59 15.32 -2.09
C SER A 156 -9.76 14.13 -1.59
N TYR A 157 -8.90 13.56 -2.45
CA TYR A 157 -8.12 12.36 -2.17
C TYR A 157 -6.68 12.47 -2.68
N CYS A 158 -5.73 11.84 -1.98
CA CYS A 158 -4.33 11.87 -2.36
C CYS A 158 -3.82 10.53 -2.88
N SER A 159 -3.65 10.43 -4.19
CA SER A 159 -3.07 9.27 -4.89
C SER A 159 -1.55 9.10 -4.70
N TYR A 160 -0.87 10.05 -4.02
CA TYR A 160 0.59 10.17 -4.04
C TYR A 160 1.32 9.74 -2.75
N HIS A 161 0.64 9.16 -1.77
CA HIS A 161 1.28 8.62 -0.56
C HIS A 161 1.22 7.10 -0.52
N LYS A 162 2.17 6.50 -1.24
CA LYS A 162 2.37 5.05 -1.40
C LYS A 162 2.89 4.27 -0.17
N PRO A 163 3.53 4.82 0.88
CA PRO A 163 4.17 3.93 1.85
C PRO A 163 3.24 3.36 2.95
N ILE A 164 2.05 3.92 3.20
CA ILE A 164 1.17 3.47 4.29
C ILE A 164 0.05 2.54 3.79
N ILE A 165 -0.54 2.84 2.63
CA ILE A 165 -1.69 2.10 2.11
C ILE A 165 -1.29 0.69 1.64
N THR A 166 -0.05 0.56 1.15
CA THR A 166 0.40 -0.66 0.46
C THR A 166 0.56 -1.89 1.35
N THR A 167 0.55 -1.72 2.67
CA THR A 167 0.62 -2.87 3.57
C THR A 167 -0.75 -3.56 3.74
N ILE A 168 -1.86 -2.94 3.32
CA ILE A 168 -3.20 -3.38 3.76
C ILE A 168 -4.12 -3.85 2.62
N GLU A 169 -3.85 -3.50 1.36
CA GLU A 169 -4.75 -3.81 0.22
C GLU A 169 -4.85 -5.30 -0.16
N SER A 170 -3.97 -6.17 0.35
CA SER A 170 -4.02 -7.62 0.03
C SER A 170 -4.65 -8.48 1.11
N THR A 171 -5.44 -7.88 2.01
CA THR A 171 -6.17 -8.62 3.05
C THR A 171 -7.54 -9.15 2.60
N ASP A 172 -8.07 -8.71 1.45
CA ASP A 172 -9.38 -9.14 0.92
C ASP A 172 -9.37 -10.50 0.18
N GLY A 173 -8.35 -11.33 0.42
CA GLY A 173 -8.20 -12.64 -0.21
C GLY A 173 -8.76 -13.78 0.65
N GLU A 174 -10.08 -13.91 0.77
CA GLU A 174 -10.79 -15.02 1.46
C GLU A 174 -10.54 -16.43 0.86
N CYS A 175 -9.58 -16.62 -0.06
CA CYS A 175 -9.44 -17.86 -0.83
C CYS A 175 -8.17 -18.68 -0.54
N THR A 176 -7.35 -18.31 0.46
CA THR A 176 -6.06 -19.00 0.70
C THR A 176 -5.99 -19.89 1.94
N ASP A 177 -6.98 -19.85 2.83
CA ASP A 177 -6.93 -20.61 4.09
C ASP A 177 -7.12 -22.12 3.89
N GLU A 178 -7.80 -22.56 2.82
CA GLU A 178 -7.93 -24.00 2.51
C GLU A 178 -6.62 -24.63 2.03
N VAL A 179 -5.76 -23.88 1.33
CA VAL A 179 -4.48 -24.38 0.79
C VAL A 179 -3.37 -24.41 1.86
N TYR A 180 -3.42 -23.50 2.85
CA TYR A 180 -2.44 -23.48 3.94
C TYR A 180 -2.68 -24.56 5.00
N ASN A 181 -3.94 -24.92 5.28
CA ASN A 181 -4.26 -25.99 6.23
C ASN A 181 -3.76 -27.37 5.75
N GLU A 182 -3.64 -27.60 4.44
CA GLU A 182 -2.97 -28.79 3.90
C GLU A 182 -1.43 -28.76 4.06
N LEU A 183 -0.82 -27.58 4.14
CA LEU A 183 0.63 -27.41 4.25
C LEU A 183 1.13 -27.36 5.71
N ASP A 184 0.34 -26.85 6.66
CA ASP A 184 0.70 -26.89 8.09
C ASP A 184 0.65 -28.32 8.67
N GLY A 185 -0.19 -29.20 8.11
CA GLY A 185 -0.18 -30.64 8.44
C GLY A 185 1.08 -31.41 7.99
N LEU A 186 1.99 -30.76 7.24
CA LEU A 186 3.26 -31.35 6.77
C LEU A 186 4.48 -30.89 7.58
N ASN A 187 4.33 -29.91 8.49
CA ASN A 187 5.43 -29.46 9.37
C ASN A 187 5.56 -30.28 10.66
N ASP A 188 4.64 -31.22 10.93
CA ASP A 188 4.66 -32.15 12.08
C ASP A 188 5.38 -33.48 11.78
N VAL A 189 6.09 -33.59 10.64
CA VAL A 189 6.93 -34.76 10.33
C VAL A 189 8.38 -34.33 10.11
N GLN A 190 9.05 -33.97 11.21
CA GLN A 190 10.50 -34.13 11.38
C GLN A 190 10.83 -34.53 12.82
#